data_AF-A0A2R7QS72-F1
#
_entry.id   AF-A0A2R7QS72-F1
#
_cell.length_a   1.000
_cell.length_b   1.000
_cell.length_c   1.000
_cell.angle_alpha   90.00
_cell.angle_beta   90.00
_cell.angle_gamma   90.00
#
_symmetry.space_group_name_H-M   'P 1'
#
loop_
_entity.id
_entity.type
_entity.pdbx_description
1 polymer ?
#
loop_
_entity_poly.entity_id
_entity_poly.type
_entity_poly.pdbx_seq_one_letter_code
_entity_poly.pdbx_strand_id
1 'polypeptide(L)'
;MKTVLFRLLGFTGLPLLSLVTPFLLLPILARLVGDAGWSSLLAGQAVGTFGATVIAWGWNMQGPVGIAKNQSPHFRAELYRESVRTRLLLCLLVLPVVSFISAFLAVPELRLEAVAMSWTTALGGLSVAWYCIGLGKPSLLAKFDTIPRVIATLVAVPIILATGLIWLYG
;
A
#
# COMPACT_ATOMS: atom_id res chain seq x y z
N MET A 1 -6.79 -22.33 22.60
CA MET A 1 -6.70 -20.88 22.95
C MET A 1 -5.37 -20.25 22.54
N LYS A 2 -4.20 -20.81 22.88
CA LYS A 2 -2.87 -20.27 22.52
C LYS A 2 -2.69 -19.99 21.01
N THR A 3 -3.20 -20.88 20.14
CA THR A 3 -3.11 -20.74 18.67
C THR A 3 -3.95 -19.58 18.11
N VAL A 4 -5.10 -19.29 18.72
CA VAL A 4 -5.97 -18.16 18.34
C VAL A 4 -5.34 -16.85 18.79
N LEU A 5 -4.79 -16.81 20.01
CA LEU A 5 -4.08 -15.64 20.55
C LEU A 5 -2.84 -15.29 19.70
N PHE A 6 -2.06 -16.29 19.27
CA PHE A 6 -0.91 -16.06 18.38
C PHE A 6 -1.32 -15.57 16.98
N ARG A 7 -2.44 -16.05 16.44
CA ARG A 7 -2.97 -15.55 15.16
C ARG A 7 -3.49 -14.13 15.30
N LEU A 8 -4.23 -13.82 16.36
CA LEU A 8 -4.71 -12.47 16.66
C LEU A 8 -3.55 -11.50 16.88
N LEU A 9 -2.55 -11.85 17.70
CA LEU A 9 -1.36 -11.04 17.89
C LEU A 9 -0.56 -10.87 16.60
N GLY A 10 -0.50 -11.88 15.73
CA GLY A 10 0.12 -11.78 14.42
C GLY A 10 -0.64 -10.83 13.47
N PHE A 11 -1.96 -10.97 13.36
CA PHE A 11 -2.78 -10.14 12.47
C PHE A 11 -3.04 -8.73 13.01
N THR A 12 -2.93 -8.50 14.31
CA THR A 12 -3.09 -7.18 14.93
C THR A 12 -1.75 -6.50 15.18
N GLY A 13 -0.74 -7.22 15.67
CA GLY A 13 0.55 -6.66 16.05
C GLY A 13 1.45 -6.26 14.88
N LEU A 14 1.49 -7.06 13.81
CA LEU A 14 2.30 -6.73 12.62
C LEU A 14 1.83 -5.45 11.91
N PRO A 15 0.51 -5.22 11.70
CA PRO A 15 0.02 -3.93 11.18
C PRO A 15 0.25 -2.74 12.12
N LEU A 16 0.26 -2.95 13.44
CA LEU A 16 0.55 -1.88 14.41
C LEU A 16 2.00 -1.37 14.29
N LEU A 17 2.96 -2.19 13.87
CA LEU A 17 4.32 -1.72 13.58
C LEU A 17 4.36 -0.76 12.39
N SER A 18 3.50 -0.97 11.38
CA SER A 18 3.33 -0.04 10.26
C SER A 18 2.71 1.29 10.68
N LEU A 19 2.08 1.34 11.86
CA LEU A 19 1.51 2.57 12.42
C LEU A 19 2.58 3.47 13.07
N VAL A 20 3.75 2.93 13.43
CA VAL A 20 4.87 3.71 13.96
C VAL A 20 5.60 4.47 12.85
N THR A 21 5.60 3.93 11.64
CA THR A 21 6.35 4.46 10.50
C THR A 21 5.95 5.89 10.11
N PRO A 22 4.65 6.24 10.04
CA PRO A 22 4.22 7.63 9.82
C PRO A 22 4.70 8.58 10.92
N PHE A 23 4.67 8.20 12.20
CA PHE A 23 5.08 9.10 13.29
C PHE A 23 6.54 9.58 13.17
N LEU A 24 7.41 8.80 12.54
CA LEU A 24 8.79 9.20 12.28
C LEU A 24 8.92 10.11 11.05
N LEU A 25 8.09 9.90 10.02
CA LEU A 25 8.21 10.54 8.72
C LEU A 25 7.42 11.83 8.58
N LEU A 26 6.21 11.90 9.15
CA LEU A 26 5.35 13.09 9.04
C LEU A 26 6.07 14.37 9.54
N PRO A 27 6.84 14.37 10.66
CA PRO A 27 7.56 15.56 11.12
C PRO A 27 8.70 15.99 10.19
N ILE A 28 9.37 15.03 9.55
CA ILE A 28 10.48 15.29 8.62
C ILE A 28 9.93 15.92 7.34
N LEU A 29 8.89 15.32 6.77
CA LEU A 29 8.24 15.81 5.56
C LEU A 29 7.63 17.20 5.78
N ALA A 30 6.92 17.43 6.89
CA ALA A 30 6.35 18.73 7.21
C ALA A 30 7.42 19.85 7.27
N ARG A 31 8.63 19.54 7.76
CA ARG A 31 9.75 20.49 7.80
C ARG A 31 10.39 20.74 6.43
N LEU A 32 10.42 19.73 5.55
CA LEU A 32 11.05 19.82 4.24
C LEU A 32 10.19 20.54 3.21
N VAL A 33 8.87 20.32 3.22
CA VAL A 33 7.98 20.78 2.14
C VAL A 33 7.12 21.99 2.51
N GLY A 34 7.08 22.37 3.80
CA GLY A 34 6.22 23.44 4.30
C GLY A 34 4.71 23.13 4.16
N ASP A 35 3.86 24.08 4.54
CA ASP A 35 2.41 23.87 4.65
C ASP A 35 1.75 23.54 3.29
N ALA A 36 2.11 24.28 2.24
CA ALA A 36 1.57 24.07 0.91
C ALA A 36 2.01 22.72 0.33
N GLY A 37 3.26 22.31 0.57
CA GLY A 37 3.76 21.04 0.10
C GLY A 37 3.20 19.83 0.84
N TRP A 38 2.95 20.01 2.14
CA TRP A 38 2.25 19.01 2.94
C TRP A 38 0.85 18.71 2.39
N SER A 39 0.09 19.75 2.05
CA SER A 39 -1.25 19.60 1.49
C SER A 39 -1.25 18.86 0.14
N SER A 40 -0.25 19.11 -0.71
CA SER A 40 -0.11 18.48 -2.03
C SER A 40 0.18 16.98 -1.91
N LEU A 41 1.05 16.58 -0.97
CA LEU A 41 1.35 15.18 -0.70
C LEU A 41 0.13 14.43 -0.16
N LEU A 42 -0.60 15.03 0.79
CA LEU A 42 -1.81 14.44 1.35
C LEU A 42 -2.93 14.32 0.32
N ALA A 43 -3.07 15.31 -0.57
CA ALA A 43 -4.00 15.22 -1.69
C ALA A 43 -3.67 14.03 -2.58
N GLY A 44 -2.40 13.86 -2.96
CA GLY A 44 -1.93 12.69 -3.71
C GLY A 44 -2.24 11.37 -3.00
N GLN A 45 -1.92 11.29 -1.70
CA GLN A 45 -2.21 10.11 -0.87
C GLN A 45 -3.69 9.76 -0.83
N ALA A 46 -4.56 10.76 -0.66
CA ALA A 46 -6.01 10.57 -0.61
C ALA A 46 -6.55 10.06 -1.96
N VAL A 47 -6.15 10.69 -3.06
CA VAL A 47 -6.52 10.27 -4.42
C VAL A 47 -6.05 8.85 -4.69
N GLY A 48 -4.81 8.52 -4.35
CA GLY A 48 -4.28 7.17 -4.49
C GLY A 48 -4.98 6.14 -3.60
N THR A 49 -5.46 6.52 -2.41
CA THR A 49 -6.29 5.64 -1.56
C THR A 49 -7.62 5.26 -2.22
N PHE A 50 -8.26 6.21 -2.92
CA PHE A 50 -9.42 5.88 -3.78
C PHE A 50 -9.01 4.92 -4.90
N GLY A 51 -7.89 5.20 -5.58
CA GLY A 51 -7.32 4.31 -6.59
C GLY A 51 -7.07 2.88 -6.07
N ALA A 52 -6.53 2.74 -4.86
CA ALA A 52 -6.27 1.47 -4.22
C ALA A 52 -7.55 0.66 -3.99
N THR A 53 -8.65 1.34 -3.64
CA THR A 53 -9.96 0.72 -3.45
C THR A 53 -10.50 0.16 -4.77
N VAL A 54 -10.36 0.91 -5.86
CA VAL A 54 -10.74 0.45 -7.21
C VAL A 54 -9.86 -0.72 -7.64
N ILE A 55 -8.54 -0.60 -7.50
CA ILE A 55 -7.57 -1.65 -7.85
C ILE A 55 -7.82 -2.90 -7.02
N ALA A 56 -8.18 -2.80 -5.74
CA ALA A 56 -8.46 -3.97 -4.92
C ALA A 56 -9.67 -4.78 -5.44
N TRP A 57 -10.60 -4.15 -6.17
CA TRP A 57 -11.70 -4.80 -6.91
C TRP A 57 -12.45 -5.88 -6.10
N GLY A 58 -12.71 -5.62 -4.82
CA GLY A 58 -13.44 -6.54 -3.94
C GLY A 58 -12.69 -7.82 -3.52
N TRP A 59 -11.43 -8.02 -3.95
CA TRP A 59 -10.63 -9.19 -3.58
C TRP A 59 -10.38 -9.32 -2.08
N ASN A 60 -10.37 -8.20 -1.35
CA ASN A 60 -10.25 -8.18 0.11
C ASN A 60 -11.46 -8.82 0.84
N MET A 61 -12.63 -8.90 0.20
CA MET A 61 -13.82 -9.53 0.76
C MET A 61 -14.01 -10.96 0.23
N GLN A 62 -14.00 -11.13 -1.10
CA GLN A 62 -14.36 -12.41 -1.73
C GLN A 62 -13.20 -13.42 -1.74
N GLY A 63 -11.96 -12.91 -1.88
CA GLY A 63 -10.76 -13.73 -2.00
C GLY A 63 -10.49 -14.63 -0.80
N PRO A 64 -10.48 -14.12 0.46
CA PRO A 64 -10.22 -14.94 1.64
C PRO A 64 -11.21 -16.11 1.78
N VAL A 65 -12.49 -15.85 1.48
CA VAL A 65 -13.55 -16.88 1.51
C VAL A 65 -13.29 -17.96 0.47
N GLY A 66 -12.92 -17.58 -0.75
CA GLY A 66 -12.58 -18.54 -1.82
C GLY A 66 -11.38 -19.44 -1.45
N ILE A 67 -10.33 -18.86 -0.89
CA ILE A 67 -9.13 -19.59 -0.43
C ILE A 67 -9.45 -20.51 0.76
N ALA A 68 -10.30 -20.07 1.68
CA ALA A 68 -10.69 -20.85 2.85
C ALA A 68 -11.57 -22.06 2.47
N LYS A 69 -12.48 -21.90 1.49
CA LYS A 69 -13.40 -22.95 1.05
C LYS A 69 -12.73 -24.09 0.28
N ASN A 70 -11.63 -23.83 -0.44
CA ASN A 70 -10.98 -24.83 -1.27
C ASN A 70 -9.48 -24.95 -0.93
N GLN A 71 -9.07 -26.17 -0.56
CA GLN A 71 -7.70 -26.46 -0.17
C GLN A 71 -6.79 -26.88 -1.33
N SER A 72 -7.35 -27.11 -2.52
CA SER A 72 -6.59 -27.52 -3.71
C SER A 72 -5.52 -26.46 -4.07
N PRO A 73 -4.23 -26.85 -4.13
CA PRO A 73 -3.17 -25.93 -4.54
C PRO A 73 -3.40 -25.33 -5.93
N HIS A 74 -3.92 -26.12 -6.87
CA HIS A 74 -4.21 -25.67 -8.23
C HIS A 74 -5.29 -24.59 -8.24
N PHE A 75 -6.38 -24.80 -7.50
CA PHE A 75 -7.47 -23.81 -7.40
C PHE A 75 -6.99 -22.49 -6.81
N ARG A 76 -6.19 -22.54 -5.74
CA ARG A 76 -5.64 -21.34 -5.09
C ARG A 76 -4.71 -20.56 -6.00
N ALA A 77 -3.88 -21.26 -6.78
CA ALA A 77 -3.00 -20.63 -7.77
C ALA A 77 -3.80 -19.95 -8.90
N GLU A 78 -4.86 -20.60 -9.39
CA GLU A 78 -5.74 -20.01 -10.40
C GLU A 78 -6.41 -18.73 -9.88
N LEU A 79 -7.01 -18.80 -8.70
CA LEU A 79 -7.71 -17.67 -8.08
C LEU A 79 -6.77 -16.49 -7.84
N TYR A 80 -5.54 -16.76 -7.39
CA TYR A 80 -4.53 -15.72 -7.22
C TYR A 80 -4.13 -15.10 -8.57
N ARG A 81 -3.96 -15.91 -9.62
CA ARG A 81 -3.63 -15.44 -10.96
C ARG A 81 -4.73 -14.58 -11.58
N GLU A 82 -5.99 -14.97 -11.41
CA GLU A 82 -7.15 -14.17 -11.80
C GLU A 82 -7.16 -12.81 -11.10
N SER A 83 -6.89 -12.80 -9.78
CA SER A 83 -6.76 -11.57 -9.02
C SER A 83 -5.62 -10.68 -9.51
N VAL A 84 -4.45 -11.24 -9.83
CA VAL A 84 -3.33 -10.45 -10.35
C VAL A 84 -3.66 -9.86 -11.72
N ARG A 85 -4.25 -10.65 -12.63
CA ARG A 85 -4.62 -10.19 -13.98
C ARG A 85 -5.63 -9.05 -13.94
N THR A 86 -6.72 -9.22 -13.18
CA THR A 86 -7.77 -8.19 -13.06
C THR A 86 -7.21 -6.89 -12.50
N ARG A 87 -6.40 -6.96 -11.44
CA ARG A 87 -5.85 -5.76 -10.81
C ARG A 87 -4.75 -5.07 -11.62
N LEU A 88 -3.92 -5.82 -12.35
CA LEU A 88 -2.94 -5.24 -13.28
C LEU A 88 -3.62 -4.49 -14.43
N LEU A 89 -4.72 -5.03 -14.98
CA LEU A 89 -5.52 -4.33 -15.98
C LEU A 89 -6.14 -3.05 -15.42
N LEU A 90 -6.64 -3.09 -14.18
CA LEU A 90 -7.16 -1.90 -13.50
C LEU A 90 -6.06 -0.86 -13.26
N CYS A 91 -4.83 -1.25 -12.93
CA CYS A 91 -3.71 -0.31 -12.80
C CYS A 91 -3.48 0.51 -14.07
N LEU A 92 -3.62 -0.09 -15.26
CA LEU A 92 -3.45 0.62 -16.54
C LEU A 92 -4.44 1.78 -16.70
N LEU A 93 -5.64 1.67 -16.12
CA LEU A 93 -6.65 2.72 -16.15
C LEU A 93 -6.53 3.66 -14.94
N VAL A 94 -6.33 3.10 -13.75
CA VAL A 94 -6.37 3.85 -12.49
C VAL A 94 -5.14 4.73 -12.33
N LEU A 95 -3.93 4.25 -12.66
CA LEU A 95 -2.69 5.01 -12.46
C LEU A 95 -2.68 6.34 -13.26
N PRO A 96 -3.04 6.38 -14.55
CA PRO A 96 -3.16 7.65 -15.28
C PRO A 96 -4.18 8.62 -14.68
N VAL A 97 -5.32 8.10 -14.22
CA VAL A 97 -6.39 8.92 -13.63
C VAL A 97 -5.95 9.54 -12.32
N VAL A 98 -5.36 8.74 -11.40
CA VAL A 98 -4.87 9.26 -10.12
C VAL A 98 -3.66 10.18 -10.32
N SER A 99 -2.80 9.93 -11.32
CA SER A 99 -1.72 10.86 -11.69
C SER A 99 -2.27 12.22 -12.10
N PHE A 100 -3.24 12.23 -13.01
CA PHE A 100 -3.83 13.46 -13.51
C PHE A 100 -4.48 14.28 -12.39
N ILE A 101 -5.30 13.63 -11.57
CA ILE A 101 -5.99 14.30 -10.45
C ILE A 101 -4.97 14.83 -9.43
N SER A 102 -3.96 14.03 -9.06
CA SER A 102 -2.96 14.43 -8.06
C SER A 102 -2.09 15.59 -8.56
N ALA A 103 -1.65 15.56 -9.82
CA ALA A 103 -0.89 16.65 -10.43
C ALA A 103 -1.71 17.94 -10.58
N PHE A 104 -3.03 17.82 -10.79
CA PHE A 104 -3.93 18.96 -10.88
C PHE A 104 -4.18 19.63 -9.52
N LEU A 105 -4.25 18.84 -8.44
CA LEU A 105 -4.46 19.35 -7.08
C LEU A 105 -3.20 19.91 -6.43
N ALA A 106 -2.01 19.45 -6.85
CA ALA A 106 -0.74 19.86 -6.28
C ALA A 106 -0.26 21.23 -6.78
N VAL A 107 0.51 21.92 -5.94
CA VAL A 107 1.26 23.11 -6.38
C VAL A 107 2.27 22.74 -7.47
N PRO A 108 2.56 23.65 -8.43
CA PRO A 108 3.37 23.33 -9.61
C PRO A 108 4.71 22.66 -9.31
N GLU A 109 5.37 23.06 -8.24
CA GLU A 109 6.69 22.59 -7.83
C GLU A 109 6.67 21.16 -7.28
N LEU A 110 5.50 20.64 -6.87
CA LEU A 110 5.35 19.37 -6.16
C LEU A 110 4.43 18.36 -6.87
N ARG A 111 4.15 18.60 -8.14
CA ARG A 111 3.28 17.71 -8.93
C ARG A 111 3.83 16.30 -9.01
N LEU A 112 5.14 16.15 -9.16
CA LEU A 112 5.78 14.84 -9.27
C LEU A 112 5.65 14.06 -7.96
N GLU A 113 5.87 14.74 -6.83
CA GLU A 113 5.80 14.21 -5.49
C GLU A 113 4.37 13.78 -5.13
N ALA A 114 3.37 14.59 -5.49
CA ALA A 114 1.97 14.25 -5.31
C ALA A 114 1.56 13.04 -6.17
N VAL A 115 2.03 12.98 -7.42
CA VAL A 115 1.79 11.82 -8.31
C VAL A 115 2.46 10.57 -7.75
N ALA A 116 3.72 10.64 -7.34
CA ALA A 116 4.41 9.53 -6.69
C ALA A 116 3.61 9.04 -5.48
N MET A 117 3.25 9.95 -4.56
CA MET A 117 2.47 9.57 -3.38
C MET A 117 1.13 8.91 -3.70
N SER A 118 0.45 9.35 -4.78
CA SER A 118 -0.75 8.69 -5.28
C SER A 118 -0.50 7.28 -5.80
N TRP A 119 0.66 7.03 -6.41
CA TRP A 119 1.05 5.72 -6.92
C TRP A 119 1.39 4.76 -5.79
N THR A 120 2.22 5.16 -4.82
CA THR A 120 2.53 4.31 -3.65
C THR A 120 1.27 3.86 -2.93
N THR A 121 0.29 4.75 -2.78
CA THR A 121 -0.98 4.39 -2.15
C THR A 121 -1.88 3.57 -3.05
N ALA A 122 -2.07 3.94 -4.32
CA ALA A 122 -2.89 3.19 -5.27
C ALA A 122 -2.39 1.75 -5.47
N LEU A 123 -1.07 1.57 -5.62
CA LEU A 123 -0.45 0.25 -5.74
C LEU A 123 -0.59 -0.59 -4.48
N GLY A 124 -0.92 0.01 -3.33
CA GLY A 124 -1.36 -0.72 -2.13
C GLY A 124 -2.55 -1.66 -2.39
N GLY A 125 -3.41 -1.35 -3.38
CA GLY A 125 -4.50 -2.23 -3.84
C GLY A 125 -4.03 -3.57 -4.42
N LEU A 126 -2.75 -3.70 -4.78
CA LEU A 126 -2.13 -4.95 -5.23
C LEU A 126 -1.70 -5.87 -4.07
N SER A 127 -1.89 -5.46 -2.81
CA SER A 127 -1.49 -6.24 -1.64
C SER A 127 -1.96 -7.71 -1.70
N VAL A 128 -1.10 -8.59 -1.20
CA VAL A 128 -1.35 -10.03 -1.07
C VAL A 128 -2.04 -10.39 0.25
N ALA A 129 -2.45 -9.38 1.03
CA ALA A 129 -2.99 -9.57 2.37
C ALA A 129 -4.22 -10.47 2.38
N TRP A 130 -5.15 -10.27 1.46
CA TRP A 130 -6.36 -11.09 1.33
C TRP A 130 -6.05 -12.58 1.19
N TYR A 131 -5.01 -12.92 0.41
CA TYR A 131 -4.61 -14.30 0.16
C TYR A 131 -3.99 -14.92 1.41
N CYS A 132 -3.11 -14.18 2.09
CA CYS A 132 -2.47 -14.63 3.33
C CYS A 132 -3.47 -14.80 4.48
N ILE A 133 -4.48 -13.93 4.55
CA ILE A 133 -5.61 -14.03 5.48
C ILE A 133 -6.42 -15.30 5.17
N GLY A 134 -6.79 -15.53 3.90
CA GLY A 134 -7.50 -16.75 3.48
C GLY A 134 -6.74 -18.04 3.79
N LEU A 135 -5.40 -18.01 3.71
CA LEU A 135 -4.54 -19.12 4.11
C LEU A 135 -4.38 -19.28 5.62
N GLY A 136 -4.74 -18.28 6.43
CA GLY A 136 -4.48 -18.24 7.87
C GLY A 136 -2.99 -18.23 8.21
N LYS A 137 -2.15 -17.68 7.33
CA LYS A 137 -0.67 -17.65 7.44
C LYS A 137 -0.16 -16.21 7.61
N PRO A 138 -0.16 -15.65 8.83
CA PRO A 138 0.30 -14.28 9.09
C PRO A 138 1.79 -14.07 8.78
N SER A 139 2.62 -15.12 8.84
CA SER A 139 4.03 -15.04 8.47
C SER A 139 4.25 -14.73 6.98
N LEU A 140 3.36 -15.20 6.10
CA LEU A 140 3.43 -14.87 4.67
C LEU A 140 3.03 -13.42 4.42
N LEU A 141 2.03 -12.92 5.14
CA LEU A 141 1.65 -11.49 5.10
C LEU A 141 2.84 -10.62 5.52
N ALA A 142 3.49 -10.97 6.65
CA ALA A 142 4.66 -10.25 7.12
C ALA A 142 5.79 -10.25 6.07
N LYS A 143 6.12 -11.42 5.51
CA LYS A 143 7.23 -11.58 4.56
C LYS A 143 7.00 -10.83 3.24
N PHE A 144 5.79 -10.86 2.70
CA PHE A 144 5.52 -10.40 1.33
C PHE A 144 4.82 -9.04 1.25
N ASP A 145 4.37 -8.48 2.36
CA ASP A 145 3.71 -7.17 2.37
C ASP A 145 4.32 -6.23 3.43
N THR A 146 4.33 -6.64 4.70
CA THR A 146 4.75 -5.76 5.80
C THR A 146 6.25 -5.46 5.80
N ILE A 147 7.10 -6.49 5.77
CA ILE A 147 8.56 -6.34 5.85
C ILE A 147 9.11 -5.55 4.65
N PRO A 148 8.76 -5.86 3.38
CA PRO A 148 9.23 -5.08 2.23
C PRO A 148 8.85 -3.61 2.33
N ARG A 149 7.61 -3.31 2.75
CA ARG A 149 7.12 -1.94 2.94
C ARG A 149 7.88 -1.19 4.02
N VAL A 150 8.14 -1.83 5.16
CA VAL A 150 8.92 -1.24 6.26
C VAL A 150 10.36 -0.98 5.82
N ILE A 151 11.01 -1.94 5.17
CA ILE A 151 12.38 -1.77 4.65
C ILE A 151 12.43 -0.62 3.64
N ALA A 152 11.53 -0.60 2.66
CA ALA A 152 11.45 0.48 1.67
C ALA A 152 11.32 1.85 2.35
N THR A 153 10.46 1.93 3.37
CA THR A 153 10.26 3.19 4.11
C THR A 153 11.50 3.59 4.90
N LEU A 154 12.15 2.65 5.60
CA LEU A 154 13.39 2.92 6.34
C LEU A 154 14.56 3.30 5.44
N VAL A 155 14.60 2.81 4.20
CA VAL A 155 15.61 3.18 3.19
C VAL A 155 15.30 4.54 2.57
N ALA A 156 14.02 4.86 2.33
CA ALA A 156 13.63 6.15 1.77
C ALA A 156 14.04 7.33 2.67
N VAL A 157 13.88 7.19 4.00
CA VAL A 157 14.21 8.25 4.99
C VAL A 157 15.63 8.82 4.83
N PRO A 158 16.73 8.05 4.93
CA PRO A 158 18.08 8.59 4.81
C PRO A 158 18.37 9.14 3.41
N ILE A 159 17.78 8.56 2.36
CA ILE A 159 17.96 9.06 0.99
C ILE A 159 17.32 10.45 0.84
N ILE A 160 16.10 10.63 1.35
CA ILE A 160 15.41 11.93 1.33
C ILE A 160 16.18 12.96 2.14
N LEU A 161 16.68 12.59 3.33
CA LEU A 161 17.48 13.49 4.16
C LEU A 161 18.79 13.90 3.47
N ALA A 162 19.40 13.02 2.66
CA ALA A 162 20.65 13.30 1.95
C ALA A 162 20.45 14.07 0.63
N THR A 163 19.34 13.83 -0.09
CA THR A 163 19.15 14.32 -1.47
C THR A 163 18.06 15.37 -1.62
N GLY A 164 17.12 15.46 -0.68
CA GLY A 164 15.91 16.27 -0.81
C GLY A 164 14.87 15.71 -1.79
N LEU A 165 15.10 14.54 -2.41
CA LEU A 165 14.22 13.95 -3.42
C LEU A 165 13.00 13.28 -2.76
N ILE A 166 11.98 14.07 -2.45
CA ILE A 166 10.77 13.62 -1.73
C ILE A 166 9.96 12.60 -2.52
N TRP A 167 10.00 12.64 -3.86
CA TRP A 167 9.28 11.70 -4.72
C TRP A 167 9.72 10.23 -4.53
N LEU A 168 10.91 9.97 -3.96
CA LEU A 168 11.38 8.61 -3.62
C LEU A 168 10.63 7.97 -2.45
N TYR A 169 9.88 8.76 -1.67
CA TYR A 169 8.96 8.24 -0.66
C TYR A 169 7.62 7.78 -1.25
N GLY A 170 7.23 8.41 -2.36
CA GLY A 170 6.04 8.06 -3.12
C GLY A 170 6.28 6.91 -4.08
#